data_AF-G2M275-F1
#
_entry.id   AF-G2M275-F1
#
_cell.length_a   1.000
_cell.length_b   1.000
_cell.length_c   1.000
_cell.angle_alpha   90.00
_cell.angle_beta   90.00
_cell.angle_gamma   90.00
#
_symmetry.space_group_name_H-M   'P 1'
#
loop_
_entity.id
_entity.type
_entity.pdbx_description
1 polymer ?
#
loop_
_entity_poly.entity_id
_entity_poly.type
_entity_poly.pdbx_seq_one_letter_code
_entity_poly.pdbx_strand_id
1 'polypeptide(L)' 'MVEEGLVYGLTVKERSVDVFMLMAHSTPECHFCQMLAISVQNRILKDVVEALKRKGFERVKVYNELGLLLAEG' A
#
# COMPACT_ATOMS: atom_id res chain seq x y z
N MET A 1 8.52 -2.21 -5.80
CA MET A 1 7.06 -2.06 -5.66
C MET A 1 6.32 -2.17 -6.98
N VAL A 2 6.59 -1.30 -7.97
CA VAL A 2 5.96 -1.40 -9.30
C VAL A 2 6.49 -2.63 -10.06
N GLU A 3 7.82 -2.85 -10.04
CA GLU A 3 8.45 -4.03 -10.65
C GLU A 3 8.10 -5.35 -9.95
N GLU A 4 7.65 -5.29 -8.70
CA GLU A 4 7.21 -6.45 -7.90
C GLU A 4 5.73 -6.78 -8.14
N GLY A 5 5.03 -6.01 -8.99
CA GLY A 5 3.60 -6.18 -9.28
C GLY A 5 2.67 -5.84 -8.11
N LEU A 6 3.19 -5.24 -7.04
CA LEU A 6 2.41 -4.95 -5.83
C LEU A 6 1.46 -3.77 -6.00
N VAL A 7 1.78 -2.82 -6.87
CA VAL A 7 0.91 -1.67 -7.20
C VAL A 7 0.25 -1.95 -8.54
N TYR A 8 -1.07 -2.03 -8.57
CA TYR A 8 -1.83 -2.31 -9.79
C TYR A 8 -2.55 -1.08 -10.35
N GLY A 9 -2.65 0.02 -9.59
CA GLY A 9 -3.30 1.23 -10.03
C GLY A 9 -3.00 2.44 -9.17
N LEU A 10 -3.14 3.61 -9.77
CA LEU A 10 -2.99 4.92 -9.12
C LEU A 10 -4.07 5.84 -9.69
N THR A 11 -4.81 6.53 -8.82
CA THR A 11 -5.74 7.60 -9.20
C THR A 11 -5.24 8.91 -8.61
N VAL A 12 -4.90 9.86 -9.48
CA VAL A 12 -4.41 11.18 -9.07
C VAL A 12 -5.52 12.21 -9.24
N LYS A 13 -5.82 12.96 -8.18
CA LYS A 13 -6.78 14.08 -8.19
C LYS A 13 -6.17 15.28 -7.48
N GLU A 14 -5.71 16.26 -8.24
CA GLU A 14 -5.03 17.46 -7.72
C GLU A 14 -3.88 17.10 -6.77
N ARG A 15 -4.03 17.37 -5.46
CA ARG A 15 -3.06 17.05 -4.41
C ARG A 15 -3.39 15.78 -3.65
N SER A 16 -4.33 14.98 -4.14
CA SER A 16 -4.72 13.68 -3.60
C SER A 16 -4.25 12.57 -4.52
N VAL A 17 -3.80 11.46 -3.93
CA VAL A 17 -3.49 10.22 -4.65
C VAL A 17 -4.07 9.03 -3.91
N ASP A 18 -4.82 8.22 -4.66
CA ASP A 18 -5.29 6.92 -4.22
C ASP A 18 -4.41 5.85 -4.89
N VAL A 19 -3.79 4.99 -4.09
CA VAL A 19 -2.89 3.91 -4.50
C VAL A 19 -3.61 2.59 -4.30
N PHE A 20 -3.55 1.71 -5.29
CA PHE A 20 -4.19 0.40 -5.21
C PHE A 20 -3.13 -0.70 -5.27
N MET A 21 -3.12 -1.56 -4.23
CA MET A 21 -2.11 -2.58 -4.01
C MET A 21 -2.70 -4.00 -3.91
N LEU A 22 -1.95 -4.98 -4.40
CA LEU A 22 -2.25 -6.41 -4.26
C LEU A 22 -1.52 -6.95 -3.03
N MET A 23 -2.23 -7.17 -1.93
CA MET A 23 -1.59 -7.58 -0.65
C MET A 23 -2.11 -8.91 -0.11
N ALA A 24 -3.37 -9.29 -0.38
CA ALA A 24 -3.94 -10.51 0.20
C ALA A 24 -3.35 -11.77 -0.45
N HIS A 25 -3.10 -11.74 -1.77
CA HIS A 25 -2.53 -12.88 -2.50
C HIS A 25 -1.11 -13.29 -2.07
N SER A 26 -0.37 -12.43 -1.36
CA SER A 26 1.04 -12.66 -1.02
C SER A 26 1.26 -13.10 0.44
N THR A 27 0.19 -13.41 1.19
CA THR A 27 0.29 -13.76 2.61
C THR A 27 0.38 -15.28 2.80
N PRO A 28 1.47 -15.82 3.40
CA PRO A 28 1.65 -17.27 3.57
C PRO A 28 0.65 -17.91 4.54
N GLU A 29 0.39 -19.22 4.42
CA GLU A 29 -0.53 -19.94 5.32
C GLU A 29 0.03 -20.20 6.73
N CYS A 30 1.36 -20.22 6.88
CA CYS A 30 2.01 -20.42 8.18
C CYS A 30 1.79 -19.20 9.11
N HIS A 31 1.26 -19.41 10.31
CA HIS A 31 0.98 -18.35 11.29
C HIS A 31 2.19 -17.46 11.63
N PHE A 32 3.38 -18.04 11.76
CA PHE A 32 4.59 -17.26 11.99
C PHE A 32 4.92 -16.37 10.78
N CYS A 33 4.80 -16.93 9.58
CA CYS A 33 5.01 -16.19 8.33
C CYS A 33 3.94 -15.12 8.11
N GLN A 34 2.70 -15.32 8.58
CA GLN A 34 1.65 -14.30 8.56
C GLN A 34 2.04 -13.10 9.42
N MET A 35 2.54 -13.34 10.64
CA MET A 35 2.99 -12.25 11.51
C MET A 35 4.16 -11.46 10.92
N LEU A 36 5.12 -12.16 10.31
CA LEU A 36 6.21 -11.52 9.58
C LEU A 36 5.69 -10.73 8.36
N ALA A 37 4.77 -11.32 7.60
CA ALA A 37 4.14 -10.66 6.45
C ALA A 37 3.44 -9.37 6.89
N ILE A 38 2.65 -9.39 7.96
CA ILE A 38 1.97 -8.19 8.50
C ILE A 38 3.00 -7.10 8.85
N SER A 39 4.11 -7.45 9.50
CA SER A 39 5.15 -6.48 9.86
C SER A 39 5.77 -5.82 8.61
N VAL A 40 6.07 -6.63 7.59
CA VAL A 40 6.61 -6.14 6.31
C VAL A 40 5.58 -5.29 5.57
N GLN A 41 4.33 -5.74 5.50
CA GLN A 41 3.22 -5.03 4.85
C GLN A 41 3.00 -3.65 5.48
N ASN A 42 2.98 -3.55 6.81
CA ASN A 42 2.84 -2.27 7.52
C ASN A 42 3.98 -1.31 7.20
N ARG A 43 5.21 -1.82 7.10
CA ARG A 43 6.37 -1.00 6.72
C ARG A 43 6.24 -0.48 5.28
N ILE A 44 5.87 -1.35 4.34
CA ILE A 44 5.64 -0.98 2.95
C ILE A 44 4.57 0.11 2.84
N LEU A 45 3.42 -0.06 3.51
CA LEU A 45 2.33 0.92 3.50
C LEU A 45 2.79 2.29 4.00
N LYS A 46 3.55 2.32 5.10
CA LYS A 46 4.13 3.55 5.65
C LYS A 46 5.09 4.21 4.66
N ASP A 47 5.99 3.44 4.07
CA ASP A 47 6.99 3.94 3.13
C ASP A 47 6.33 4.52 1.86
N VAL A 48 5.23 3.92 1.37
CA VAL A 48 4.42 4.45 0.26
C VAL A 48 3.83 5.82 0.61
N VAL A 49 3.16 5.91 1.76
CA VAL A 49 2.52 7.15 2.20
C VAL A 49 3.56 8.26 2.33
N GLU A 50 4.68 7.98 3.00
CA GLU A 50 5.76 8.96 3.16
C GLU A 50 6.39 9.37 1.83
N ALA A 51 6.63 8.43 0.91
CA ALA A 51 7.22 8.74 -0.38
C ALA A 51 6.32 9.68 -1.20
N LEU A 52 5.01 9.43 -1.21
CA LEU A 52 4.04 10.27 -1.93
C LEU A 52 3.84 11.64 -1.27
N LYS A 53 3.85 11.69 0.07
CA LYS A 53 3.88 12.95 0.82
C LYS A 53 5.09 13.80 0.48
N ARG A 54 6.29 13.19 0.45
CA ARG A 54 7.54 13.88 0.05
C ARG A 54 7.51 14.38 -1.40
N LYS A 55 6.67 13.79 -2.26
CA LYS A 55 6.45 14.26 -3.64
C LYS A 55 5.44 15.41 -3.74
N GLY A 56 4.80 15.80 -2.65
CA GLY A 56 3.90 16.96 -2.58
C GLY A 56 2.40 16.62 -2.56
N PHE A 57 2.03 15.34 -2.44
CA PHE A 57 0.63 14.96 -2.24
C PHE A 57 0.20 15.28 -0.79
N GLU A 58 -0.88 16.03 -0.64
CA GLU A 58 -1.45 16.39 0.65
C GLU A 58 -2.35 15.31 1.23
N ARG A 59 -2.93 14.45 0.39
CA ARG A 59 -3.73 13.31 0.83
C ARG A 59 -3.28 12.07 0.07
N VAL A 60 -2.87 11.06 0.81
CA VAL A 60 -2.48 9.77 0.27
C VAL A 60 -3.38 8.72 0.90
N LYS A 61 -4.02 7.90 0.07
CA LYS A 61 -4.78 6.74 0.52
C LYS A 61 -4.28 5.50 -0.18
N VAL A 62 -4.15 4.41 0.55
CA VAL A 62 -3.71 3.13 0.02
C VAL A 62 -4.80 2.11 0.25
N TYR A 63 -5.24 1.48 -0.83
CA TYR A 63 -6.31 0.51 -0.87
C TYR A 63 -5.79 -0.86 -1.30
N ASN A 64 -6.44 -1.93 -0.85
CA ASN A 64 -6.17 -3.28 -1.34
C ASN A 64 -7.01 -3.62 -2.59
N GLU A 65 -6.88 -4.85 -3.08
CA GLU A 65 -7.63 -5.39 -4.22
C GLU A 65 -9.16 -5.46 -4.01
N LEU A 66 -9.62 -5.41 -2.76
CA LEU A 66 -11.04 -5.39 -2.39
C LEU A 66 -11.59 -3.97 -2.19
N GLY A 67 -10.76 -2.94 -2.40
CA GLY A 67 -11.12 -1.54 -2.12
C GLY A 67 -11.14 -1.18 -0.64
N LEU A 68 -10.59 -2.02 0.24
CA LEU A 68 -10.43 -1.71 1.66
C LEU A 68 -9.27 -0.75 1.87
N LEU A 69 -9.48 0.29 2.66
CA LEU A 69 -8.45 1.26 3.03
C LEU A 69 -7.45 0.59 3.99
N LEU A 70 -6.19 0.52 3.58
CA LEU A 70 -5.10 -0.08 4.35
C LEU A 70 -4.28 0.96 5.11
N ALA A 71 -4.06 2.13 4.50
CA ALA A 71 -3.30 3.22 5.09
C ALA A 71 -3.74 4.56 4.52
N GLU A 72 -3.60 5.62 5.31
CA GLU A 72 -3.81 7.00 4.89
C GLU A 72 -2.76 7.93 5.50
N GLY A 73 -2.53 9.07 4.84
CA GLY A 73 -1.61 10.10 5.31
C GLY A 73 -1.83 11.44 4.68
#